data_AF-A0A4R7SRC1-F1
#
_entry.id   AF-A0A4R7SRC1-F1
#
_cell.length_a   1.000
_cell.length_b   1.000
_cell.length_c   1.000
_cell.angle_alpha   90.00
_cell.angle_beta   90.00
_cell.angle_gamma   90.00
#
_symmetry.space_group_name_H-M   'P 1'
#
loop_
_entity.id
_entity.type
_entity.pdbx_description
1 polymer ?
#
loop_
_entity_poly.entity_id
_entity_poly.type
_entity_poly.pdbx_seq_one_letter_code
_entity_poly.pdbx_strand_id
1 'polypeptide(L)'
;MDRPDKICDVIKLVGIVRDHSTEQLLKDAKLRPLDQLLDEADLIYRYHWATTSARLKGEEAPAQLEGGVVMERHYALNWLIGYMDQEWDDVSTDT
;
A
#
# COMPACT_ATOMS: atom_id res chain seq x y z
N MET A 1 -5.06 -1.98 -8.18
CA MET A 1 -5.76 -1.17 -7.18
C MET A 1 -5.95 0.23 -7.76
N ASP A 2 -6.68 1.14 -7.10
CA ASP A 2 -6.71 2.54 -7.55
C ASP A 2 -5.31 3.14 -7.47
N ARG A 3 -4.98 4.12 -8.31
CA ARG A 3 -3.67 4.80 -8.27
C ARG A 3 -3.42 5.43 -6.87
N PRO A 4 -2.19 5.41 -6.35
CA PRO A 4 -1.84 6.04 -5.07
C PRO A 4 -1.61 7.55 -5.25
N ASP A 5 -2.63 8.27 -5.71
CA ASP A 5 -2.61 9.71 -5.98
C ASP A 5 -3.33 10.55 -4.93
N LYS A 6 -3.90 9.89 -3.91
CA LYS A 6 -4.69 10.53 -2.86
C LYS A 6 -4.71 9.70 -1.59
N ILE A 7 -4.90 10.40 -0.48
CA ILE A 7 -5.15 9.80 0.83
C ILE A 7 -6.50 9.07 0.79
N CYS A 8 -6.59 7.96 1.54
CA CYS A 8 -7.84 7.21 1.67
C CYS A 8 -8.94 8.02 2.37
N ASP A 9 -10.19 7.59 2.23
CA ASP A 9 -11.31 8.17 2.97
C ASP A 9 -11.24 7.71 4.44
N VAL A 10 -10.57 8.51 5.27
CA VAL A 10 -10.36 8.22 6.69
C VAL A 10 -11.67 8.14 7.46
N ILE A 11 -12.66 8.98 7.14
CA ILE A 11 -13.95 8.98 7.83
C ILE A 11 -14.70 7.67 7.56
N LYS A 12 -14.70 7.22 6.30
CA LYS A 12 -15.26 5.94 5.93
C LYS A 12 -14.52 4.77 6.60
N LEU A 13 -13.18 4.79 6.61
CA LEU A 13 -12.38 3.75 7.24
C LEU A 13 -12.69 3.62 8.74
N VAL A 14 -12.69 4.75 9.47
CA VAL A 14 -13.03 4.79 10.90
C VAL A 14 -14.45 4.29 11.15
N GLY A 15 -15.40 4.66 10.29
CA GLY A 15 -16.77 4.13 10.35
C GLY A 15 -16.80 2.60 10.23
N ILE A 16 -16.09 2.04 9.25
CA ILE A 16 -16.01 0.58 9.06
C ILE A 16 -15.46 -0.10 10.32
N VAL A 17 -14.32 0.37 10.86
CA VAL A 17 -13.67 -0.25 12.03
C VAL A 17 -14.51 -0.12 13.30
N ARG A 18 -15.16 1.03 13.51
CA ARG A 18 -16.00 1.26 14.69
C ARG A 18 -17.29 0.44 14.65
N ASP A 19 -17.88 0.32 13.47
CA ASP A 19 -19.24 -0.20 13.31
C ASP A 19 -19.29 -1.72 13.06
N HIS A 20 -18.13 -2.39 12.91
CA HIS A 20 -18.02 -3.84 12.68
C HIS A 20 -17.10 -4.52 13.70
N SER A 21 -17.44 -5.75 14.09
CA SER A 21 -16.54 -6.62 14.86
C SER A 21 -15.49 -7.27 13.94
N THR A 22 -14.41 -7.78 14.54
CA THR A 22 -13.39 -8.55 13.80
C THR A 22 -14.00 -9.73 13.04
N GLU A 23 -14.95 -10.44 13.62
CA GLU A 23 -15.61 -11.58 12.98
C GLU A 23 -16.44 -11.15 11.77
N GLN A 24 -17.12 -10.00 11.85
CA GLN A 24 -17.86 -9.43 10.72
C GLN A 24 -16.90 -9.02 9.60
N LEU A 25 -15.80 -8.33 9.94
CA LEU A 25 -14.78 -7.94 8.97
C LEU A 25 -14.19 -9.16 8.24
N LEU A 26 -13.86 -10.23 8.97
CA LEU A 26 -13.33 -11.46 8.39
C LEU A 26 -14.37 -12.17 7.50
N LYS A 27 -15.63 -12.18 7.91
CA LYS A 27 -16.72 -12.80 7.13
C LYS A 27 -16.99 -12.04 5.83
N ASP A 28 -16.93 -10.71 5.87
CA ASP A 28 -17.25 -9.85 4.73
C ASP A 28 -16.04 -9.59 3.82
N ALA A 29 -14.83 -9.90 4.29
CA ALA A 29 -13.61 -9.77 3.52
C ALA A 29 -13.60 -10.69 2.29
N LYS A 30 -13.05 -10.16 1.19
CA LYS A 30 -12.80 -10.91 -0.05
C LYS A 30 -11.32 -10.91 -0.33
N LEU A 31 -10.72 -12.10 -0.33
CA LEU A 31 -9.31 -12.26 -0.65
C LEU A 31 -9.07 -11.91 -2.13
N ARG A 32 -7.97 -11.21 -2.38
CA ARG A 32 -7.49 -10.97 -3.74
C ARG A 32 -6.70 -12.19 -4.23
N PRO A 33 -6.77 -12.52 -5.52
CA PRO A 33 -5.90 -13.52 -6.14
C PRO A 33 -4.42 -13.18 -5.96
N LEU A 34 -3.58 -14.21 -5.81
CA LEU A 34 -2.14 -14.05 -5.56
C LEU A 34 -1.41 -13.35 -6.71
N ASP A 35 -1.74 -13.71 -7.96
CA ASP A 35 -1.19 -13.06 -9.15
C ASP A 35 -1.44 -11.54 -9.14
N GLN A 36 -2.65 -11.12 -8.78
CA GLN A 36 -2.96 -9.70 -8.62
C GLN A 36 -2.16 -9.03 -7.50
N LEU A 37 -1.88 -9.74 -6.40
CA LEU A 37 -1.06 -9.18 -5.32
C LEU A 37 0.40 -9.00 -5.76
N LEU A 38 0.94 -9.95 -6.52
CA LEU A 38 2.31 -9.88 -7.06
C LEU A 38 2.43 -8.78 -8.13
N ASP A 39 1.42 -8.62 -8.98
CA ASP A 39 1.37 -7.53 -9.97
C ASP A 39 1.36 -6.15 -9.29
N GLU A 40 0.59 -5.99 -8.21
CA GLU A 40 0.54 -4.74 -7.46
C GLU A 40 1.82 -4.50 -6.65
N ALA A 41 2.47 -5.54 -6.15
CA ALA A 41 3.77 -5.45 -5.47
C ALA A 41 4.88 -4.97 -6.42
N ASP A 42 4.94 -5.50 -7.65
CA ASP A 42 5.86 -5.00 -8.67
C ASP A 42 5.56 -3.54 -9.05
N LEU A 43 4.27 -3.21 -9.24
CA LEU A 43 3.87 -1.86 -9.62
C LEU A 43 4.18 -0.84 -8.52
N ILE A 44 3.90 -1.16 -7.26
CA ILE A 44 4.13 -0.23 -6.15
C ILE A 44 5.62 -0.02 -5.89
N TYR A 45 6.44 -1.06 -6.09
CA TYR A 45 7.90 -0.95 -6.02
C TYR A 45 8.42 0.07 -7.05
N ARG A 46 7.95 -0.02 -8.30
CA ARG A 46 8.31 0.94 -9.36
C ARG A 46 7.83 2.36 -9.05
N TYR A 47 6.65 2.51 -8.48
CA TYR A 47 6.16 3.82 -8.03
C TYR A 47 6.98 4.38 -6.87
N HIS A 48 7.35 3.56 -5.88
CA HIS A 48 8.14 4.01 -4.73
C HIS A 48 9.55 4.42 -5.17
N TRP A 49 10.18 3.68 -6.07
CA TRP A 49 11.42 4.13 -6.72
C TRP A 49 11.25 5.48 -7.42
N ALA A 50 10.19 5.64 -8.21
CA ALA A 50 9.97 6.86 -9.00
C ALA A 50 9.70 8.09 -8.12
N THR A 51 8.89 7.96 -7.07
CA THR A 51 8.62 9.06 -6.12
C THR A 51 9.86 9.39 -5.28
N THR A 52 10.63 8.39 -4.84
CA THR A 52 11.90 8.59 -4.14
C THR A 52 12.92 9.29 -5.04
N SER A 53 13.07 8.86 -6.30
CA SER A 53 13.99 9.47 -7.26
C SER A 53 13.64 10.94 -7.52
N ALA A 54 12.37 11.25 -7.78
CA ALA A 54 11.91 12.62 -7.99
C ALA A 54 12.18 13.50 -6.75
N ARG A 55 11.84 12.99 -5.55
CA ARG A 55 12.12 13.68 -4.28
C ARG A 55 13.61 13.98 -4.10
N LEU A 56 14.49 13.01 -4.36
CA LEU A 56 15.94 13.19 -4.22
C LEU A 56 16.52 14.20 -5.22
N LYS A 57 15.89 14.36 -6.39
CA LYS A 57 16.27 15.33 -7.42
C LYS A 57 15.60 16.69 -7.27
N GLY A 58 14.65 16.84 -6.33
CA GLY A 58 13.83 18.05 -6.20
C GLY A 58 12.85 18.24 -7.36
N GLU A 59 12.44 17.15 -8.00
CA GLU A 59 11.48 17.12 -9.11
C GLU A 59 10.07 16.81 -8.59
N GLU A 60 9.04 17.16 -9.37
CA GLU A 60 7.68 16.75 -9.07
C GLU A 60 7.50 15.23 -9.20
N ALA A 61 6.72 14.65 -8.29
CA ALA A 61 6.40 13.23 -8.35
C ALA A 61 5.66 12.91 -9.67
N PRO A 62 6.07 11.86 -10.39
CA PRO A 62 5.46 11.54 -11.67
C PRO A 62 4.01 11.13 -11.47
N ALA A 63 3.17 11.41 -12.48
CA ALA A 63 1.76 11.01 -12.49
C ALA A 63 1.01 11.36 -11.19
N GLN A 64 1.29 12.51 -10.56
CA GLN A 64 0.62 12.97 -9.35
C GLN A 64 0.62 11.95 -8.20
N LEU A 65 1.60 11.05 -8.18
CA LEU A 65 1.72 10.05 -7.13
C LEU A 65 1.97 10.75 -5.79
N GLU A 66 1.25 10.32 -4.76
CA GLU A 66 1.46 10.81 -3.39
C GLU A 66 2.50 9.90 -2.72
N GLY A 67 3.68 10.46 -2.43
CA GLY A 67 4.83 9.69 -1.98
C GLY A 67 4.61 8.94 -0.66
N GLY A 68 3.86 9.53 0.28
CA GLY A 68 3.49 8.87 1.53
C GLY A 68 2.59 7.66 1.29
N VAL A 69 1.52 7.82 0.52
CA VAL A 69 0.59 6.73 0.16
C VAL A 69 1.32 5.61 -0.61
N VAL A 70 2.25 5.96 -1.50
CA VAL A 70 3.07 4.99 -2.22
C VAL A 70 3.92 4.16 -1.24
N MET A 71 4.59 4.81 -0.29
CA MET A 71 5.42 4.13 0.71
C MET A 71 4.59 3.18 1.59
N GLU A 72 3.48 3.66 2.16
CA GLU A 72 2.59 2.87 3.02
C GLU A 72 2.02 1.63 2.29
N ARG A 73 1.71 1.77 0.99
CA ARG A 73 1.26 0.63 0.17
C ARG A 73 2.37 -0.34 -0.15
N HIS A 74 3.59 0.13 -0.42
CA HIS A 74 4.74 -0.74 -0.63
C HIS A 74 4.99 -1.58 0.64
N TYR A 75 4.95 -0.94 1.81
CA TYR A 75 5.06 -1.60 3.10
C TYR A 75 4.01 -2.71 3.27
N ALA A 76 2.73 -2.38 3.10
CA ALA A 76 1.65 -3.35 3.27
C ALA A 76 1.70 -4.51 2.26
N LEU A 77 2.10 -4.23 1.01
CA LEU A 77 2.23 -5.26 -0.02
C LEU A 77 3.42 -6.19 0.26
N ASN A 78 4.56 -5.66 0.71
CA ASN A 78 5.71 -6.48 1.12
C ASN A 78 5.36 -7.43 2.25
N TRP A 79 4.65 -6.95 3.27
CA TRP A 79 4.12 -7.81 4.34
C TRP A 79 3.20 -8.90 3.78
N LEU A 80 2.24 -8.51 2.92
CA LEU A 80 1.22 -9.42 2.41
C LEU A 80 1.78 -10.55 1.53
N ILE A 81 2.86 -10.29 0.78
CA ILE A 81 3.53 -11.29 -0.06
C ILE A 81 4.62 -12.09 0.67
N GLY A 82 4.86 -11.80 1.96
CA GLY A 82 5.91 -12.45 2.75
C GLY A 82 7.33 -12.04 2.34
N TYR A 83 7.52 -10.79 1.89
CA TYR A 83 8.86 -10.29 1.55
C TYR A 83 9.80 -10.39 2.75
N MET A 84 10.88 -11.16 2.58
CA MET A 84 11.88 -11.45 3.62
C MET A 84 11.32 -12.07 4.91
N ASP A 85 10.10 -12.64 4.89
CA ASP A 85 9.41 -13.23 6.05
C ASP A 85 9.41 -12.29 7.29
N GLN A 86 9.26 -10.99 7.06
CA GLN A 86 9.28 -9.98 8.13
C GLN A 86 7.91 -9.82 8.80
N GLU A 87 7.93 -9.58 10.12
CA GLU A 87 6.74 -9.23 10.88
C GLU A 87 6.22 -7.84 10.49
N TRP A 88 4.93 -7.58 10.75
CA TRP A 88 4.26 -6.35 10.33
C TRP A 88 5.00 -5.08 10.75
N ASP A 89 5.68 -5.04 11.90
CA ASP A 89 6.36 -3.84 12.39
C ASP A 89 7.80 -3.66 11.85
N ASP A 90 8.33 -4.64 11.09
CA ASP A 90 9.73 -4.70 10.67
C ASP A 90 9.93 -4.63 9.14
N VAL A 91 8.84 -4.49 8.37
CA VAL A 91 8.88 -4.61 6.91
C VAL A 91 9.74 -3.51 6.28
N SER A 92 10.71 -3.89 5.44
CA SER A 92 11.52 -2.94 4.69
C SER A 92 10.86 -2.54 3.36
N THR A 93 11.19 -1.35 2.87
CA THR A 93 10.73 -0.80 1.58
C THR A 93 11.88 -0.24 0.77
N ASP A 94 12.98 -0.99 0.70
CA ASP A 94 14.21 -0.57 0.03
C ASP A 94 13.94 -0.25 -1.45
N THR A 95 14.17 1.02 -1.85
CA THR A 95 13.98 1.53 -3.22
C THR A 95 15.05 2.54 -3.60
#